data_AF-A0A561UKP3-F1
#
_entry.id   AF-A0A561UKP3-F1
#
_cell.length_a   1.000
_cell.length_b   1.000
_cell.length_c   1.000
_cell.angle_alpha   90.00
_cell.angle_beta   90.00
_cell.angle_gamma   90.00
#
_symmetry.space_group_name_H-M   'P 1'
#
loop_
_entity.id
_entity.type
_entity.pdbx_description
1 polymer ?
#
loop_
_entity_poly.entity_id
_entity_poly.type
_entity_poly.pdbx_seq_one_letter_code
_entity_poly.pdbx_strand_id
1 'polypeptide(L)'
;MPRPELGPIAVGDPVIVTINNLQGAVDLVSATITKINPVWLVITQTSPSGRRAREWRMRRDSQRERDGLDPYEDQFATPAQHNWDRRLAFATTHLAAQGIELQATSPWNDPDRRILLADLIRQHTTTEA
;
A
#
# COMPACT_ATOMS: atom_id res chain seq x y z
N MET A 1 2.72 -4.96 14.04
CA MET A 1 4.02 -4.63 13.42
C MET A 1 3.73 -3.48 12.50
N PRO A 2 4.27 -2.29 12.78
CA PRO A 2 3.84 -1.06 12.13
C PRO A 2 4.07 -1.14 10.63
N ARG A 3 3.29 -0.38 9.87
CA ARG A 3 3.57 -0.17 8.46
C ARG A 3 5.01 0.34 8.32
N PRO A 4 5.86 -0.31 7.51
CA PRO A 4 7.24 0.13 7.36
C PRO A 4 7.31 1.60 6.89
N GLU A 5 8.22 2.35 7.49
CA GLU A 5 8.54 3.70 7.01
C GLU A 5 9.16 3.63 5.60
N LEU A 6 9.10 4.75 4.85
CA LEU A 6 9.67 4.82 3.50
C LEU A 6 11.18 4.52 3.51
N GLY A 7 11.90 4.96 4.55
CA GLY A 7 13.33 4.76 4.68
C GLY A 7 14.16 5.52 3.61
N PRO A 8 15.45 5.17 3.47
CA PRO A 8 16.28 5.68 2.39
C PRO A 8 15.80 5.11 1.04
N ILE A 9 15.80 5.96 0.02
CA ILE A 9 15.43 5.61 -1.36
C ILE A 9 16.50 6.09 -2.34
N ALA A 10 16.72 5.32 -3.39
CA ALA A 10 17.71 5.56 -4.44
C ALA A 10 17.09 5.44 -5.84
N VAL A 11 17.76 6.02 -6.83
CA VAL A 11 17.43 5.79 -8.24
C VAL A 11 17.69 4.31 -8.56
N GLY A 12 16.74 3.66 -9.22
CA GLY A 12 16.75 2.23 -9.49
C GLY A 12 15.94 1.41 -8.50
N ASP A 13 15.48 1.98 -7.38
CA ASP A 13 14.70 1.23 -6.41
C ASP A 13 13.32 0.86 -6.97
N PRO A 14 12.87 -0.40 -6.76
CA PRO A 14 11.55 -0.85 -7.16
C PRO A 14 10.49 -0.27 -6.23
N VAL A 15 9.37 0.14 -6.82
CA VAL A 15 8.17 0.60 -6.11
C VAL A 15 6.92 0.04 -6.77
N ILE A 16 5.83 0.02 -6.03
CA ILE A 16 4.49 -0.28 -6.54
C ILE A 16 3.71 1.03 -6.55
N VAL A 17 3.20 1.41 -7.72
CA VAL A 17 2.28 2.53 -7.88
C VAL A 17 0.86 2.00 -7.84
N THR A 18 0.05 2.59 -6.97
CA THR A 18 -1.40 2.43 -6.94
C THR A 18 -2.01 3.57 -7.74
N ILE A 19 -2.69 3.23 -8.83
CA ILE A 19 -3.42 4.17 -9.66
C ILE A 19 -4.87 4.17 -9.19
N ASN A 20 -5.35 5.34 -8.78
CA ASN A 20 -6.72 5.50 -8.31
C ASN A 20 -7.56 6.14 -9.42
N ASN A 21 -8.42 5.35 -10.04
CA ASN A 21 -9.29 5.84 -11.10
C ASN A 21 -10.54 6.50 -10.50
N LEU A 22 -11.12 7.49 -11.19
CA LEU A 22 -12.31 8.23 -10.75
C LEU A 22 -13.55 7.33 -10.49
N GLN A 23 -13.57 6.11 -11.04
CA GLN A 23 -14.64 5.13 -10.81
C GLN A 23 -14.40 4.24 -9.57
N GLY A 24 -13.37 4.53 -8.76
CA GLY A 24 -13.00 3.72 -7.59
C GLY A 24 -12.26 2.42 -7.93
N ALA A 25 -11.91 2.21 -9.20
CA ALA A 25 -11.04 1.12 -9.61
C ALA A 25 -9.59 1.44 -9.21
N VAL A 26 -8.91 0.44 -8.66
CA VAL A 26 -7.53 0.54 -8.20
C VAL A 26 -6.65 -0.38 -9.04
N ASP A 27 -5.74 0.21 -9.82
CA ASP A 27 -4.75 -0.55 -10.58
C ASP A 27 -3.40 -0.52 -9.85
N LEU A 28 -2.69 -1.66 -9.87
CA LEU A 28 -1.34 -1.76 -9.30
C LEU A 28 -0.31 -1.94 -10.41
N VAL A 29 0.72 -1.11 -10.37
CA VAL A 29 1.75 -1.07 -11.41
C VAL A 29 3.14 -1.13 -10.79
N SER A 30 3.94 -2.08 -11.25
CA SER A 30 5.38 -2.11 -10.95
C SER A 30 6.08 -0.95 -11.61
N ALA A 31 6.91 -0.25 -10.85
CA ALA A 31 7.65 0.91 -11.33
C ALA A 31 9.02 1.01 -10.66
N THR A 32 9.84 1.94 -11.15
CA THR A 32 11.18 2.18 -10.64
C THR A 32 11.40 3.68 -10.44
N ILE A 33 12.09 4.06 -9.37
CA ILE A 33 12.49 5.44 -9.16
C ILE A 33 13.56 5.80 -10.19
N THR A 34 13.31 6.82 -11.01
CA THR A 34 14.24 7.27 -12.07
C THR A 34 14.94 8.58 -11.75
N LYS A 35 14.32 9.45 -10.94
CA LYS A 35 14.96 10.69 -10.46
C LYS A 35 14.57 11.00 -9.03
N ILE A 36 15.48 11.60 -8.28
CA ILE A 36 15.27 12.04 -6.90
C ILE A 36 15.62 13.52 -6.78
N ASN A 37 14.68 14.29 -6.25
CA ASN A 37 14.85 15.64 -5.74
C ASN A 37 14.50 15.63 -4.23
N PRO A 38 14.83 16.69 -3.46
CA PRO A 38 14.61 16.69 -2.01
C PRO A 38 13.18 16.31 -1.57
N VAL A 39 12.18 16.81 -2.30
CA VAL A 39 10.75 16.56 -2.04
C VAL A 39 10.10 15.69 -3.10
N TRP A 40 10.60 15.73 -4.34
CA TRP A 40 9.94 15.11 -5.49
C TRP A 40 10.73 13.93 -6.05
N LEU A 41 10.01 12.88 -6.43
CA LEU A 41 10.52 11.70 -7.12
C LEU A 41 9.91 11.66 -8.51
N VAL A 42 10.70 11.17 -9.48
CA VAL A 42 10.15 10.69 -10.75
C VAL A 42 10.19 9.17 -10.69
N ILE A 43 9.03 8.57 -10.96
CA ILE A 43 8.82 7.13 -10.95
C ILE A 43 8.36 6.75 -12.35
N THR A 44 8.98 5.73 -12.94
CA THR A 44 8.67 5.30 -14.31
C THR A 44 8.16 3.87 -14.26
N GLN A 45 7.04 3.61 -14.94
CA GLN A 45 6.43 2.29 -15.06
C GLN A 45 7.43 1.29 -15.64
N THR A 46 7.55 0.14 -14.99
CA THR A 46 8.26 -1.01 -15.54
C THR A 46 7.33 -1.67 -16.57
N SER A 47 7.42 -1.24 -17.83
CA SER A 47 6.50 -1.70 -18.89
C SER A 47 6.96 -3.06 -19.45
N PRO A 48 6.10 -4.10 -19.44
CA PRO A 48 6.36 -5.31 -20.20
C PRO A 48 6.03 -5.04 -21.68
N SER A 49 7.04 -4.58 -22.42
CA SER A 49 7.07 -4.45 -23.89
C SER A 49 6.17 -3.39 -24.57
N GLY A 50 6.80 -2.60 -25.45
CA GLY A 50 6.17 -1.89 -26.59
C GLY A 50 5.27 -0.69 -26.30
N ARG A 51 4.71 -0.54 -25.10
CA ARG A 51 3.92 0.64 -24.70
C ARG A 51 4.79 1.72 -24.08
N ARG A 52 4.46 2.99 -24.37
CA ARG A 52 5.10 4.14 -23.72
C ARG A 52 4.91 4.02 -22.21
N ALA A 53 6.02 3.90 -21.48
CA ALA A 53 5.99 3.83 -20.02
C ALA A 53 5.36 5.11 -19.47
N ARG A 54 4.40 4.97 -18.56
CA ARG A 54 3.89 6.10 -17.79
C ARG A 54 4.98 6.59 -16.83
N GLU A 55 5.07 7.90 -16.67
CA GLU A 55 5.89 8.53 -15.63
C GLU A 55 4.98 9.24 -14.64
N TRP A 56 5.33 9.14 -13.36
CA TRP A 56 4.71 9.87 -12.28
C TRP A 56 5.72 10.78 -11.62
N ARG A 57 5.25 11.95 -11.21
CA ARG A 57 5.98 12.82 -10.31
C ARG A 57 5.31 12.77 -8.95
N MET A 58 5.92 12.08 -8.00
CA MET A 58 5.34 11.84 -6.67
C MET A 58 6.18 12.50 -5.59
N ARG A 59 5.53 12.87 -4.50
CA ARG A 59 6.20 13.44 -3.34
C ARG A 59 6.79 12.35 -2.47
N ARG A 60 8.01 12.59 -1.99
CA ARG A 60 8.74 11.69 -1.09
C ARG A 60 8.13 11.66 0.30
N ASP A 61 7.59 12.79 0.78
CA ASP A 61 7.08 12.95 2.15
C ASP A 61 5.69 12.32 2.34
N SER A 62 4.79 12.49 1.39
CA SER A 62 3.42 11.97 1.45
C SER A 62 3.20 10.68 0.65
N GLN A 63 4.16 10.30 -0.19
CA GLN A 63 4.06 9.21 -1.15
C GLN A 63 2.91 9.34 -2.17
N ARG A 64 2.53 10.58 -2.52
CA ARG A 64 1.40 10.92 -3.42
C ARG A 64 1.80 11.79 -4.60
N GLU A 65 1.02 11.79 -5.68
CA GLU A 65 1.27 12.65 -6.86
C GLU A 65 1.12 14.16 -6.57
N ARG A 66 0.26 14.56 -5.61
CA ARG A 66 -0.01 15.97 -5.29
C ARG A 66 -0.01 16.24 -3.78
N ASP A 67 -0.19 17.51 -3.43
CA ASP A 67 -0.28 18.03 -2.06
C ASP A 67 -1.71 17.98 -1.48
N GLY A 68 -2.61 17.22 -2.10
CA GLY A 68 -4.03 17.20 -1.77
C GLY A 68 -4.46 16.08 -0.83
N LEU A 69 -5.68 16.23 -0.31
CA LEU A 69 -6.43 15.15 0.33
C LEU A 69 -7.33 14.41 -0.68
N ASP A 70 -7.07 14.56 -1.98
CA ASP A 70 -7.90 13.93 -3.00
C ASP A 70 -7.68 12.39 -2.93
N PRO A 71 -8.73 11.62 -2.61
CA PRO A 71 -8.62 10.17 -2.47
C PRO A 71 -8.35 9.47 -3.81
N TYR A 72 -8.48 10.17 -4.94
CA TYR A 72 -8.22 9.65 -6.29
C TYR A 72 -6.80 9.93 -6.78
N GLU A 73 -5.89 10.36 -5.91
CA GLU A 73 -4.49 10.56 -6.28
C GLU A 73 -3.72 9.25 -6.37
N ASP A 74 -2.90 9.12 -7.41
CA ASP A 74 -1.94 8.03 -7.50
C ASP A 74 -0.92 8.13 -6.35
N GLN A 75 -0.60 6.98 -5.78
CA GLN A 75 0.33 6.86 -4.66
C GLN A 75 1.34 5.76 -4.94
N PHE A 76 2.49 5.80 -4.27
CA PHE A 76 3.46 4.71 -4.35
C PHE A 76 3.77 4.11 -2.98
N ALA A 77 4.20 2.86 -2.99
CA ALA A 77 4.69 2.16 -1.82
C ALA A 77 5.97 1.39 -2.18
N THR A 78 6.89 1.25 -1.22
CA THR A 78 7.96 0.26 -1.34
C THR A 78 7.37 -1.16 -1.34
N PRO A 79 8.08 -2.18 -1.83
CA PRO A 79 7.58 -3.56 -1.78
C PRO A 79 7.22 -4.02 -0.36
N ALA A 80 8.00 -3.61 0.65
CA ALA A 80 7.72 -3.93 2.04
C ALA A 80 6.44 -3.27 2.56
N GLN A 81 6.25 -1.98 2.24
CA GLN A 81 5.01 -1.25 2.55
C GLN A 81 3.80 -1.88 1.86
N HIS A 82 3.92 -2.17 0.57
CA HIS A 82 2.85 -2.80 -0.20
C HIS A 82 2.46 -4.17 0.36
N ASN A 83 3.45 -4.99 0.74
CA ASN A 83 3.18 -6.28 1.38
C ASN A 83 2.46 -6.12 2.73
N TRP A 84 2.82 -5.10 3.51
CA TRP A 84 2.11 -4.78 4.74
C TRP A 84 0.66 -4.34 4.46
N ASP A 85 0.45 -3.46 3.48
CA ASP A 85 -0.88 -2.97 3.08
C ASP A 85 -1.77 -4.14 2.63
N ARG A 86 -1.22 -5.10 1.87
CA ARG A 86 -1.91 -6.34 1.49
C ARG A 86 -2.28 -7.22 2.68
N ARG A 87 -1.39 -7.36 3.67
CA ARG A 87 -1.68 -8.12 4.90
C ARG A 87 -2.81 -7.47 5.69
N LEU A 88 -2.82 -6.14 5.80
CA LEU A 88 -3.89 -5.41 6.46
C LEU A 88 -5.24 -5.61 5.76
N ALA A 89 -5.27 -5.49 4.43
CA ALA A 89 -6.48 -5.70 3.64
C ALA A 89 -7.02 -7.12 3.85
N PHE A 90 -6.15 -8.13 3.75
CA PHE A 90 -6.51 -9.52 4.01
C PHE A 90 -7.03 -9.74 5.42
N ALA A 91 -6.34 -9.20 6.44
CA ALA A 91 -6.77 -9.29 7.84
C ALA A 91 -8.16 -8.69 8.04
N THR A 92 -8.41 -7.52 7.44
CA THR A 92 -9.72 -6.84 7.52
C THR A 92 -10.82 -7.68 6.90
N THR A 93 -10.61 -8.21 5.69
CA THR A 93 -11.57 -9.11 5.03
C THR A 93 -11.80 -10.39 5.84
N HIS A 94 -10.74 -10.98 6.40
CA HIS A 94 -10.85 -12.19 7.21
C HIS A 94 -11.67 -11.97 8.49
N LEU A 95 -11.41 -10.89 9.23
CA LEU A 95 -12.17 -10.54 10.43
C LEU A 95 -13.66 -10.32 10.11
N ALA A 96 -13.95 -9.58 9.03
CA ALA A 96 -15.31 -9.36 8.57
C ALA A 96 -16.02 -10.69 8.21
N ALA A 97 -15.32 -11.62 7.55
CA ALA A 97 -15.85 -12.95 7.22
C ALA A 97 -16.15 -13.81 8.47
N GLN A 98 -15.51 -13.52 9.61
CA GLN A 98 -15.83 -14.14 10.91
C GLN A 98 -16.92 -13.38 11.68
N GLY A 99 -17.55 -12.37 11.08
CA GLY A 99 -18.54 -11.51 11.73
C GLY A 99 -17.96 -10.56 12.78
N ILE A 100 -16.64 -10.34 12.77
CA ILE A 100 -15.98 -9.44 13.72
C ILE A 100 -15.95 -8.03 13.13
N GLU A 101 -16.88 -7.20 13.59
CA GLU A 101 -16.95 -5.78 13.25
C GLU A 101 -16.25 -4.94 14.31
N LEU A 102 -15.16 -4.27 13.90
CA LEU A 102 -14.38 -3.42 14.78
C LEU A 102 -14.90 -1.99 14.73
N GLN A 103 -15.45 -1.51 15.85
CA GLN A 103 -15.91 -0.13 15.97
C GLN A 103 -14.74 0.86 15.84
N ALA A 104 -15.02 2.06 15.33
CA ALA A 104 -14.02 3.09 15.11
C ALA A 104 -13.17 3.43 16.35
N THR A 105 -13.82 3.46 17.53
CA THR A 105 -13.22 3.74 18.84
C THR A 105 -12.53 2.53 19.48
N SER A 106 -12.67 1.34 18.89
CA SER A 106 -12.09 0.13 19.45
C SER A 106 -10.57 0.19 19.39
N PRO A 107 -9.86 -0.16 20.46
CA PRO A 107 -8.40 -0.28 20.43
C PRO A 107 -7.93 -1.33 19.41
N TRP A 108 -8.78 -2.29 19.04
CA TRP A 108 -8.51 -3.31 18.02
C TRP A 108 -8.69 -2.81 16.60
N ASN A 109 -9.30 -1.64 16.43
CA ASN A 109 -9.45 -1.00 15.12
C ASN A 109 -8.13 -0.39 14.60
N ASP A 110 -7.06 -0.41 15.40
CA ASP A 110 -5.71 -0.07 14.94
C ASP A 110 -5.20 -1.09 13.88
N PRO A 111 -4.61 -0.65 12.76
CA PRO A 111 -4.18 -1.54 11.67
C PRO A 111 -3.29 -2.71 12.09
N ASP A 112 -2.31 -2.47 12.97
CA ASP A 112 -1.40 -3.52 13.43
C ASP A 112 -2.12 -4.58 14.24
N ARG A 113 -3.04 -4.13 15.10
CA ARG A 113 -3.83 -5.01 15.96
C ARG A 113 -4.82 -5.83 15.16
N ARG A 114 -5.35 -5.31 14.05
CA ARG A 114 -6.17 -6.11 13.12
C ARG A 114 -5.39 -7.25 12.50
N ILE A 115 -4.17 -6.99 12.03
CA ILE A 115 -3.28 -8.04 11.49
C ILE A 115 -3.01 -9.10 12.56
N LEU A 116 -2.64 -8.67 13.77
CA LEU A 116 -2.38 -9.59 14.88
C LEU A 116 -3.60 -10.44 15.23
N LEU A 117 -4.77 -9.82 15.36
CA LEU A 117 -6.02 -10.52 15.70
C LEU A 117 -6.39 -11.56 14.63
N ALA A 118 -6.28 -11.20 13.35
CA ALA A 118 -6.53 -12.12 12.25
C ALA A 118 -5.52 -13.29 12.21
N ASP A 119 -4.24 -13.04 12.54
CA ASP A 119 -3.23 -14.09 12.67
C ASP A 119 -3.57 -15.06 13.82
N LEU A 120 -3.99 -14.56 14.98
CA LEU A 120 -4.38 -15.38 16.14
C LEU A 120 -5.60 -16.26 15.83
N ILE A 121 -6.66 -15.70 15.23
CA ILE A 121 -7.87 -16.45 14.88
C ILE A 121 -7.55 -17.59 13.91
N ARG A 122 -6.68 -17.34 12.93
CA ARG A 122 -6.25 -18.36 11.96
C ARG A 122 -5.49 -19.50 12.62
N GLN A 123 -4.60 -19.19 13.57
CA GLN A 123 -3.83 -20.20 14.29
C GLN A 123 -4.76 -21.10 15.11
N HIS A 124 -5.76 -20.54 15.78
CA HIS A 124 -6.72 -21.32 16.57
C HIS A 124 -7.66 -22.17 15.71
N THR A 125 -8.18 -21.63 14.60
CA THR A 125 -9.04 -22.39 13.67
C THR A 125 -8.33 -23.54 12.96
N THR A 126 -7.02 -23.41 12.73
CA THR A 126 -6.21 -24.49 12.12
C THR A 126 -5.83 -25.58 13.14
N THR A 127 -5.86 -25.29 14.44
CA THR A 127 -5.48 -26.24 15.49
C THR A 127 -6.64 -27.17 15.89
N GLU A 128 -7.87 -26.82 15.51
CA GLU A 128 -9.09 -27.59 15.82
C GLU A 128 -9.61 -28.46 14.64
N ALA A 129 -8.84 -28.56 13.54
CA ALA A 129 -9.14 -29.39 12.38
C ALA A 129 -8.13 -30.56 12.26
#